data_AF-A0A2V5UF13-F1
#
_entry.id   AF-A0A2V5UF13-F1
#
_cell.length_a   1.000
_cell.length_b   1.000
_cell.length_c   1.000
_cell.angle_alpha   90.00
_cell.angle_beta   90.00
_cell.angle_gamma   90.00
#
_symmetry.space_group_name_H-M   'P 1'
#
loop_
_entity.id
_entity.type
_entity.pdbx_description
1 polymer ?
#
loop_
_entity_poly.entity_id
_entity_poly.type
_entity_poly.pdbx_seq_one_letter_code
_entity_poly.pdbx_strand_id
1 'polypeptide(L)'
;GKTGTAQKVDPRGGYEEGKYVVSFAGYLPADHPEFVGLVVLDDAHTSKPELNYGGLVAGPIFARLAEKAARYLDLEPHEEIRKAIPVERVEKKVPAERIHKTASAERIALTNASRH
;
A
#
# COMPACT_ATOMS: atom_id res chain seq x y z
N GLY A 1 12.72 2.39 13.10
CA GLY A 1 12.99 1.23 12.22
C GLY A 1 12.97 1.65 10.76
N LYS A 2 13.51 0.82 9.87
CA LYS A 2 13.61 1.07 8.42
C LYS A 2 12.99 -0.08 7.63
N THR A 3 12.34 0.25 6.53
CA THR A 3 11.74 -0.71 5.60
C THR A 3 12.70 -1.04 4.47
N GLY A 4 12.64 -2.28 3.98
CA GLY A 4 13.29 -2.74 2.76
C GLY A 4 12.27 -3.36 1.80
N THR A 5 12.48 -3.16 0.52
CA THR A 5 11.70 -3.80 -0.55
C THR A 5 12.63 -4.02 -1.73
N ALA A 6 12.81 -5.27 -2.13
CA ALA A 6 13.68 -5.68 -3.20
C ALA A 6 12.91 -6.59 -4.16
N GLN A 7 13.04 -6.36 -5.47
CA GLN A 7 12.53 -7.29 -6.47
C GLN A 7 13.37 -8.56 -6.47
N LYS A 8 12.71 -9.72 -6.63
CA LYS A 8 13.41 -11.00 -6.76
C LYS A 8 14.12 -11.07 -8.10
N VAL A 9 15.20 -11.84 -8.16
CA VAL A 9 15.94 -12.08 -9.40
C VAL A 9 15.23 -13.18 -10.19
N ASP A 10 14.94 -12.95 -11.48
CA ASP A 10 14.44 -14.01 -12.36
C ASP A 10 15.61 -14.98 -12.68
N PRO A 11 15.42 -16.31 -12.60
CA PRO A 11 16.46 -17.28 -12.92
C PRO A 11 17.08 -17.14 -14.33
N ARG A 12 16.39 -16.50 -15.26
CA ARG A 12 16.82 -16.21 -16.64
C ARG A 12 17.53 -14.86 -16.77
N GLY A 13 17.68 -14.11 -15.67
CA GLY A 13 18.31 -12.79 -15.60
C GLY A 13 17.30 -11.65 -15.43
N GLY A 14 17.77 -10.55 -14.84
CA GLY A 14 16.92 -9.39 -14.51
C GLY A 14 16.10 -9.60 -13.23
N TYR A 15 15.00 -8.85 -13.11
CA TYR A 15 14.09 -8.91 -11.96
C TYR A 15 12.77 -9.62 -12.34
N GLU A 16 12.27 -10.46 -11.44
CA GLU A 16 11.00 -11.18 -11.61
C GLU A 16 9.82 -10.23 -11.34
N GLU A 17 8.97 -10.04 -12.33
CA GLU A 17 7.87 -9.08 -12.26
C GLU A 17 6.85 -9.48 -11.17
N GLY A 18 6.48 -8.51 -10.33
CA GLY A 18 5.50 -8.72 -9.28
C GLY A 18 6.00 -9.49 -8.06
N LYS A 19 7.26 -9.93 -8.05
CA LYS A 19 7.86 -10.72 -6.96
C LYS A 19 8.83 -9.89 -6.13
N TYR A 20 8.57 -9.84 -4.82
CA TYR A 20 9.32 -8.98 -3.92
C TYR A 20 9.70 -9.70 -2.63
N VAL A 21 10.89 -9.40 -2.13
CA VAL A 21 11.25 -9.61 -0.73
C VAL A 21 11.01 -8.29 0.00
N VAL A 22 10.18 -8.33 1.04
CA VAL A 22 9.88 -7.16 1.87
C VAL A 22 10.42 -7.36 3.27
N SER A 23 10.95 -6.30 3.86
CA SER A 23 11.56 -6.37 5.17
C SER A 23 11.34 -5.13 6.03
N PHE A 24 11.46 -5.32 7.34
CA PHE A 24 11.52 -4.26 8.33
C PHE A 24 12.57 -4.59 9.37
N ALA A 25 13.52 -3.67 9.59
CA ALA A 25 14.51 -3.74 10.64
C ALA A 25 14.25 -2.64 11.68
N GLY A 26 14.32 -2.98 12.96
CA GLY A 26 14.10 -2.03 14.04
C GLY A 26 14.66 -2.50 15.36
N TYR A 27 14.63 -1.60 16.33
CA TYR A 27 15.10 -1.84 17.69
C TYR A 27 14.27 -1.03 18.68
N LEU A 28 14.29 -1.44 19.95
CA LEU A 28 13.65 -0.76 21.08
C LEU A 28 14.38 -1.08 22.40
N PRO A 29 14.32 -0.19 23.41
CA PRO A 29 13.96 1.23 23.32
C PRO A 29 14.85 2.02 22.36
N ALA A 30 14.48 3.25 22.00
CA ALA A 30 15.21 4.04 21.01
C ALA A 30 16.57 4.54 21.53
N ASP A 31 16.61 4.99 22.79
CA ASP A 31 17.79 5.60 23.41
C ASP A 31 18.79 4.56 23.93
N HIS A 32 18.27 3.49 24.53
CA HIS A 32 19.05 2.37 25.06
C HIS A 32 18.52 1.04 24.50
N PRO A 33 18.93 0.62 23.29
CA PRO A 33 18.35 -0.56 22.65
C PRO A 33 18.63 -1.87 23.42
N GLU A 34 17.57 -2.59 23.77
CA GLU A 34 17.62 -3.89 24.44
C GLU A 34 17.09 -5.03 23.57
N PHE A 35 16.36 -4.70 22.50
CA PHE A 35 15.88 -5.62 21.49
C PHE A 35 16.18 -5.08 20.10
N VAL A 36 16.66 -5.96 19.21
CA VAL A 36 16.78 -5.72 17.77
C VAL A 36 16.03 -6.82 17.04
N GLY A 37 15.27 -6.46 16.02
CA GLY A 37 14.52 -7.41 15.21
C GLY A 37 14.57 -7.09 13.72
N LEU A 38 14.52 -8.16 12.93
CA LEU A 38 14.39 -8.13 11.49
C LEU A 38 13.22 -9.03 11.10
N VAL A 39 12.25 -8.46 10.38
CA VAL A 39 11.17 -9.21 9.74
C VAL A 39 11.50 -9.24 8.25
N VAL A 40 11.49 -10.44 7.66
CA VAL A 40 11.63 -10.65 6.22
C VAL A 40 10.48 -11.52 5.76
N LEU A 41 9.80 -11.10 4.70
CA LEU A 41 8.78 -11.89 4.03
C LEU A 41 9.21 -12.07 2.58
N ASP A 42 9.30 -13.33 2.17
CA ASP A 42 9.51 -13.69 0.78
C ASP A 42 8.16 -13.80 0.08
N ASP A 43 7.97 -13.02 -0.99
CA ASP A 43 6.79 -13.03 -1.85
C ASP A 43 5.45 -13.02 -1.07
N ALA A 44 5.28 -11.98 -0.25
CA ALA A 44 4.07 -11.87 0.57
C ALA A 44 2.81 -11.83 -0.30
N HIS A 45 1.94 -12.83 -0.16
CA HIS A 45 0.67 -12.89 -0.88
C HIS A 45 -0.37 -11.96 -0.22
N THR A 46 -0.53 -10.76 -0.75
CA THR A 46 -1.58 -9.80 -0.35
C THR A 46 -2.71 -9.80 -1.37
N SER A 47 -3.92 -9.44 -0.92
CA SER A 47 -5.10 -9.23 -1.77
C SER A 47 -4.89 -8.16 -2.86
N LYS A 48 -3.85 -7.34 -2.73
CA LYS A 48 -3.40 -6.31 -3.68
C LYS A 48 -1.88 -6.42 -3.84
N PRO A 49 -1.38 -7.17 -4.82
CA PRO A 49 0.06 -7.37 -5.03
C PRO A 49 0.82 -6.07 -5.25
N GLU A 50 0.18 -5.05 -5.83
CA GLU A 50 0.73 -3.70 -6.01
C GLU A 50 1.00 -2.97 -4.69
N LEU A 51 0.49 -3.46 -3.56
CA LEU A 51 0.73 -2.92 -2.22
C LEU A 51 1.83 -3.68 -1.45
N ASN A 52 2.57 -4.57 -2.11
CA ASN A 52 3.73 -5.28 -1.54
C ASN A 52 4.95 -4.37 -1.32
N TYR A 53 4.76 -3.33 -0.50
CA TYR A 53 5.83 -2.49 0.00
C TYR A 53 6.08 -2.82 1.48
N GLY A 54 7.36 -2.92 1.86
CA GLY A 54 7.76 -3.43 3.18
C GLY A 54 7.24 -2.63 4.37
N GLY A 55 6.86 -1.36 4.17
CA GLY A 55 6.17 -0.58 5.19
C GLY A 55 4.77 -1.06 5.54
N LEU A 56 4.01 -1.56 4.56
CA LEU A 56 2.61 -1.95 4.77
C LEU A 56 2.47 -3.34 5.40
N VAL A 57 3.39 -4.27 5.09
CA VAL A 57 3.28 -5.66 5.54
C VAL A 57 4.22 -5.96 6.72
N ALA A 58 5.52 -5.68 6.59
CA ALA A 58 6.51 -6.07 7.60
C ALA A 58 6.49 -5.16 8.84
N GLY A 59 6.15 -3.88 8.68
CA GLY A 59 6.04 -2.91 9.78
C GLY A 59 5.05 -3.33 10.89
N PRO A 60 3.77 -3.62 10.56
CA PRO A 60 2.79 -4.07 11.56
C PRO A 60 3.16 -5.39 12.25
N ILE A 61 3.87 -6.29 11.56
CA ILE A 61 4.37 -7.55 12.14
C ILE A 61 5.46 -7.25 13.16
N PHE A 62 6.44 -6.41 12.81
CA PHE A 62 7.49 -5.99 13.73
C PHE A 62 6.88 -5.31 14.97
N ALA A 63 5.91 -4.41 14.82
CA ALA A 63 5.26 -3.74 15.94
C ALA A 63 4.66 -4.71 16.96
N ARG A 64 3.96 -5.75 16.48
CA ARG A 64 3.39 -6.80 17.35
C ARG A 64 4.45 -7.65 18.05
N LEU A 65 5.57 -7.93 17.38
CA LEU A 65 6.70 -8.66 17.97
C LEU A 65 7.42 -7.81 19.02
N ALA A 66 7.71 -6.55 18.69
CA ALA A 66 8.33 -5.57 19.58
C ALA A 66 7.50 -5.36 20.85
N GLU A 67 6.18 -5.23 20.74
CA GLU A 67 5.29 -5.07 21.90
C GLU A 67 5.34 -6.29 22.84
N LYS A 68 5.37 -7.51 22.27
CA LYS A 68 5.51 -8.75 23.06
C LYS A 68 6.90 -8.86 23.69
N ALA A 69 7.94 -8.52 22.94
CA ALA A 69 9.32 -8.54 23.44
C ALA A 69 9.49 -7.54 24.58
N ALA A 70 8.95 -6.33 24.46
CA ALA A 70 8.99 -5.32 25.51
C ALA A 70 8.35 -5.82 26.81
N ARG A 71 7.15 -6.42 26.71
CA ARG A 71 6.49 -7.02 27.88
C ARG A 71 7.25 -8.21 28.46
N TYR A 72 7.90 -9.01 27.63
CA TYR A 72 8.67 -10.16 28.09
C TYR A 72 9.98 -9.76 28.79
N LEU A 73 10.62 -8.69 28.31
CA LEU A 73 11.86 -8.14 28.86
C LEU A 73 11.61 -7.13 29.99
N ASP A 74 10.35 -6.90 30.37
CA ASP A 74 9.94 -5.92 31.38
C ASP A 74 10.48 -4.50 31.11
N LEU A 75 10.48 -4.09 29.84
CA LEU A 75 10.97 -2.77 29.44
C LEU A 75 10.02 -1.68 29.90
N GLU A 76 10.58 -0.61 30.49
CA GLU A 76 9.78 0.54 30.89
C GLU A 76 9.16 1.24 29.66
N PRO A 77 7.85 1.54 29.68
CA PRO A 77 7.23 2.32 28.62
C PRO A 77 7.78 3.74 28.61
N HIS A 78 8.51 4.10 27.56
CA HIS A 78 8.84 5.49 27.27
C HIS A 78 7.69 6.14 26.48
N GLU A 79 7.12 7.23 26.99
CA GLU A 79 6.09 8.01 26.28
C GLU A 79 6.71 8.73 25.08
N GLU A 80 6.50 8.20 23.87
CA GLU A 80 6.22 8.96 22.64
C GLU A 80 5.51 8.07 21.59
N ILE A 81 4.37 7.45 21.95
CA ILE A 81 3.44 6.91 20.93
C ILE A 81 2.01 7.34 21.27
N ARG A 82 1.78 8.66 21.30
CA ARG A 82 0.43 9.25 21.20
C ARG A 82 0.32 9.95 19.85
N LYS A 83 -0.14 9.21 18.83
CA LYS A 83 -0.86 9.65 17.60
C LYS A 83 -0.54 8.73 16.41
N ALA A 84 -0.98 7.48 16.48
CA ALA A 84 -1.41 6.82 15.25
C ALA A 84 -2.92 7.06 15.14
N ILE A 85 -3.28 7.92 14.20
CA ILE A 85 -4.64 8.40 13.90
C ILE A 85 -5.60 7.19 13.82
N PRO A 86 -6.81 7.24 14.41
CA PRO A 86 -7.82 6.20 14.18
C PRO A 86 -8.09 6.13 12.68
N VAL A 87 -7.86 4.98 12.06
CA VAL A 87 -8.20 4.78 10.64
C VAL A 87 -9.73 4.74 10.54
N GLU A 88 -10.33 5.90 10.34
CA GLU A 88 -11.75 6.00 10.04
C GLU A 88 -12.00 5.37 8.66
N ARG A 89 -12.87 4.37 8.63
CA ARG A 89 -13.20 3.62 7.42
C ARG A 89 -13.89 4.55 6.43
N VAL A 90 -13.18 5.00 5.39
CA VAL A 90 -13.76 5.78 4.31
C VAL A 90 -14.76 4.90 3.54
N GLU A 91 -16.06 5.18 3.70
CA GLU A 91 -17.11 4.66 2.81
C GLU A 91 -16.91 5.24 1.40
N LYS A 92 -16.75 4.35 0.41
CA LYS A 92 -16.60 4.77 -0.99
C LYS A 92 -17.94 5.29 -1.52
N LYS A 93 -18.01 6.58 -1.86
CA LYS A 93 -19.09 7.13 -2.69
C LYS A 93 -18.87 6.73 -4.15
N VAL A 94 -19.80 5.96 -4.72
CA VAL A 94 -19.76 5.53 -6.12
C VAL A 94 -19.97 6.76 -7.03
N PRO A 95 -19.08 7.08 -8.00
CA PRO A 95 -19.30 8.19 -8.91
C PRO A 95 -20.37 7.88 -9.94
N ALA A 96 -21.26 8.85 -10.16
CA ALA A 96 -22.36 8.80 -11.12
C ALA A 96 -21.88 8.73 -12.57
N GLU A 97 -22.72 8.05 -13.36
CA GLU A 97 -22.69 7.72 -14.78
C GLU A 97 -22.23 8.85 -15.72
N ARG A 98 -21.30 8.55 -16.65
CA ARG A 98 -20.81 9.46 -17.69
C ARG A 98 -21.70 9.36 -18.94
N ILE A 99 -22.66 10.27 -19.04
CA ILE A 99 -23.41 10.63 -20.26
C ILE A 99 -22.47 10.80 -21.46
N HIS A 100 -22.63 9.96 -22.48
CA HIS A 100 -21.96 10.09 -23.76
C HIS A 100 -22.65 11.19 -24.58
N LYS A 101 -21.88 12.22 -24.94
CA LYS A 101 -22.26 13.28 -25.88
C LYS A 101 -21.57 12.98 -27.21
N THR A 102 -22.30 12.40 -28.17
CA THR A 102 -21.82 12.29 -29.56
C THR A 102 -22.30 13.51 -30.33
N ALA A 103 -21.35 14.27 -30.85
CA ALA A 103 -21.57 15.40 -31.75
C ALA A 103 -21.75 14.91 -33.20
N SER A 104 -22.66 15.53 -33.96
CA SER A 104 -22.41 15.94 -35.34
C SER A 104 -23.59 16.79 -35.84
N ALA A 105 -23.34 18.06 -36.08
CA ALA A 105 -24.22 18.97 -36.78
C ALA A 105 -23.37 19.77 -37.76
N GLU A 106 -23.35 19.35 -39.03
CA GLU A 106 -22.93 20.19 -40.14
C GLU A 106 -23.98 20.15 -41.26
N ARG A 107 -24.15 21.33 -41.85
CA ARG A 107 -25.24 21.79 -42.70
C ARG A 107 -25.12 21.24 -44.12
N ILE A 108 -26.24 20.91 -44.74
CA ILE A 108 -26.49 21.19 -46.17
C ILE A 108 -27.93 21.67 -46.31
N ALA A 109 -28.08 22.91 -46.75
CA ALA A 109 -29.34 23.48 -47.23
C ALA A 109 -29.48 23.16 -48.73
N LEU A 110 -30.68 22.80 -49.20
CA LEU A 110 -31.23 23.03 -50.56
C LEU A 110 -32.64 22.39 -50.63
N THR A 111 -33.73 23.16 -50.50
CA THR A 111 -34.61 23.72 -51.56
C THR A 111 -35.54 22.73 -52.29
N ASN A 112 -36.81 23.15 -52.45
CA ASN A 112 -37.89 22.70 -53.36
C ASN A 112 -38.84 21.60 -52.83
N ALA A 113 -40.12 21.85 -52.54
CA ALA A 113 -41.26 22.30 -53.36
C ALA A 113 -42.01 21.16 -54.09
N SER A 114 -43.34 21.14 -53.88
CA SER A 114 -44.42 20.55 -54.70
C SER A 114 -44.72 19.03 -54.67
N ARG A 115 -45.99 18.73 -54.32
CA ARG A 115 -46.89 17.62 -54.78
C ARG A 115 -46.43 16.19 -54.42
N HIS A 116 -47.28 15.26 -53.95
CA HIS A 116 -48.68 14.96 -54.23
C HIS A 116 -49.40 14.46 -52.98
#